data_AF-G2ZT82-F1
#
_entry.id   AF-G2ZT82-F1
#
_cell.length_a   1.000
_cell.length_b   1.000
_cell.length_c   1.000
_cell.angle_alpha   90.00
_cell.angle_beta   90.00
_cell.angle_gamma   90.00
#
_symmetry.space_group_name_H-M   'P 1'
#
loop_
_entity.id
_entity.type
_entity.pdbx_description
1 polymer ?
#
loop_
_entity_poly.entity_id
_entity_poly.type
_entity_poly.pdbx_seq_one_letter_code
_entity_poly.pdbx_strand_id
1 'polypeptide(L)' 'MTVSERVQDLYDEKEFEELLESARMNAANDWEESFVADMKTRYDQYGRRMYISEAQQTTLERIANDD' A
#
# COMPACT_ATOMS: atom_id res chain seq x y z
N MET A 1 -13.48 -15.09 -5.34
CA MET A 1 -13.44 -14.32 -4.08
C MET A 1 -12.11 -13.60 -4.09
N THR A 2 -12.08 -12.27 -4.08
CA THR A 2 -10.82 -11.55 -3.83
C THR A 2 -10.44 -11.82 -2.38
N VAL A 3 -9.28 -12.43 -2.16
CA VAL A 3 -8.74 -12.67 -0.82
C VAL A 3 -8.18 -11.34 -0.31
N SER A 4 -8.52 -11.01 0.94
CA SER A 4 -8.02 -9.83 1.64
C SER A 4 -7.46 -10.23 2.98
N GLU A 5 -6.27 -9.74 3.29
CA GLU A 5 -5.56 -9.99 4.55
C GLU A 5 -5.37 -8.66 5.28
N ARG A 6 -5.05 -8.71 6.58
CA ARG A 6 -4.71 -7.48 7.31
C ARG A 6 -3.25 -7.17 7.11
N VAL A 7 -2.91 -5.88 7.05
CA VAL A 7 -1.52 -5.42 6.90
C VAL A 7 -0.61 -6.04 7.97
N GLN A 8 -1.05 -6.11 9.23
CA GLN A 8 -0.28 -6.75 10.32
C GLN A 8 0.01 -8.25 10.11
N ASP A 9 -0.77 -8.94 9.28
CA ASP A 9 -0.60 -10.37 9.02
C ASP A 9 0.42 -10.60 7.88
N LEU A 10 0.78 -9.55 7.13
CA LEU A 10 1.69 -9.57 5.97
C LEU A 10 3.00 -8.81 6.22
N TYR A 11 2.94 -7.70 6.95
CA TYR A 11 4.04 -6.76 7.12
C TYR A 11 4.21 -6.32 8.58
N ASP A 12 5.45 -6.02 8.95
CA ASP A 12 5.71 -5.22 10.13
C ASP A 12 5.35 -3.74 9.91
N GLU A 13 5.13 -2.99 10.99
CA GLU A 13 4.69 -1.59 10.93
C GLU A 13 5.61 -0.73 10.07
N LYS A 14 6.90 -0.83 10.36
CA LYS A 14 7.94 -0.07 9.66
C LYS A 14 8.04 -0.48 8.19
N GLU A 15 7.90 -1.77 7.90
CA GLU A 15 8.00 -2.29 6.54
C GLU A 15 6.86 -1.75 5.66
N PHE A 16 5.63 -1.74 6.16
CA PHE A 16 4.51 -1.20 5.40
C PHE A 16 4.57 0.33 5.24
N GLU A 17 5.07 1.05 6.25
CA GLU A 17 5.30 2.49 6.16
C GLU A 17 6.37 2.84 5.12
N GLU A 18 7.48 2.10 5.09
CA GLU A 18 8.52 2.23 4.07
C GLU A 18 7.97 1.91 2.68
N LEU A 19 7.16 0.85 2.54
CA LEU A 19 6.51 0.50 1.28
C LEU A 19 5.60 1.62 0.75
N LEU A 20 4.75 2.20 1.62
CA LEU A 20 3.89 3.33 1.26
C LEU A 20 4.69 4.56 0.83
N GLU A 21 5.81 4.83 1.50
CA GLU A 21 6.65 5.98 1.16
C GLU A 21 7.41 5.76 -0.15
N SER A 22 7.98 4.59 -0.38
CA SER A 22 8.61 4.25 -1.67
C SER A 22 7.60 4.34 -2.82
N ALA A 23 6.41 3.75 -2.65
CA ALA A 23 5.35 3.87 -3.67
C ALA A 23 4.95 5.32 -3.94
N ARG A 24 4.95 6.17 -2.91
CA ARG A 24 4.64 7.60 -3.06
C ARG A 24 5.73 8.34 -3.83
N MET A 25 7.00 8.02 -3.60
CA MET A 25 8.12 8.63 -4.31
C MET A 25 8.18 8.21 -5.78
N ASN A 26 7.76 6.98 -6.05
CA ASN A 26 7.90 6.33 -7.35
C ASN A 26 6.66 6.39 -8.24
N ALA A 27 5.51 6.84 -7.70
CA ALA A 27 4.29 7.04 -8.49
C ALA A 27 4.55 7.99 -9.67
N ALA A 28 4.28 7.52 -10.89
CA ALA A 28 4.67 8.21 -12.12
C ALA A 28 3.50 8.93 -12.83
N ASN A 29 2.27 8.71 -12.38
CA ASN A 29 1.07 9.30 -12.97
C ASN A 29 -0.05 9.54 -11.95
N ASP A 30 -1.02 10.38 -12.30
CA ASP A 30 -2.14 10.80 -11.44
C ASP A 30 -2.92 9.61 -10.83
N TRP A 31 -3.03 8.50 -11.55
CA TRP A 31 -3.73 7.32 -11.05
C TRP A 31 -2.92 6.62 -9.95
N GLU A 32 -1.61 6.47 -10.12
CA GLU A 32 -0.71 5.89 -9.11
C GLU A 32 -0.62 6.78 -7.87
N GLU A 33 -0.49 8.10 -8.06
CA GLU A 33 -0.48 9.06 -6.95
C GLU A 33 -1.78 8.95 -6.13
N SER A 34 -2.93 8.92 -6.80
CA SER A 34 -4.24 8.77 -6.15
C SER A 34 -4.38 7.42 -5.45
N PHE A 35 -3.90 6.34 -6.08
CA PHE A 35 -3.93 5.00 -5.48
C PHE A 35 -3.12 4.94 -4.19
N VAL A 36 -1.87 5.45 -4.20
CA VAL A 36 -1.01 5.45 -3.02
C VAL A 36 -1.57 6.37 -1.92
N ALA A 37 -2.11 7.54 -2.29
CA ALA A 37 -2.75 8.45 -1.35
C ALA A 37 -3.97 7.81 -0.65
N ASP A 38 -4.80 7.06 -1.38
CA ASP A 38 -5.93 6.31 -0.83
C ASP A 38 -5.47 5.20 0.12
N MET A 39 -4.41 4.47 -0.24
CA MET A 39 -3.82 3.42 0.60
C MET A 39 -3.28 4.03 1.91
N LYS A 40 -2.55 5.14 1.82
CA LYS A 40 -2.04 5.87 2.98
C LYS A 40 -3.17 6.38 3.87
N THR A 41 -4.21 6.98 3.29
CA THR A 41 -5.37 7.49 4.05
C THR A 41 -6.06 6.38 4.85
N ARG A 42 -6.23 5.20 4.25
CA ARG A 42 -6.80 4.04 4.95
C ARG A 42 -5.87 3.51 6.03
N TYR A 43 -4.57 3.48 5.78
CA TYR A 43 -3.59 3.07 6.79
C TYR A 43 -3.55 4.05 7.96
N ASP A 44 -3.62 5.37 7.72
CA ASP A 44 -3.69 6.37 8.79
C ASP A 44 -4.98 6.22 9.62
N GLN A 45 -6.09 5.81 9.00
CA GLN A 45 -7.38 5.61 9.68
C GLN A 45 -7.44 4.33 10.51
N TYR A 46 -6.93 3.21 9.99
CA TYR A 46 -7.11 1.88 10.58
C TYR A 46 -5.81 1.28 11.14
N GLY A 47 -4.67 1.91 10.88
CA GLY A 47 -3.34 1.39 11.16
C GLY A 47 -3.12 0.01 10.53
N ARG A 48 -2.32 -0.81 11.21
CA ARG A 48 -2.01 -2.18 10.78
C ARG A 48 -3.22 -3.13 10.72
N ARG A 49 -4.39 -2.71 11.23
CA ARG A 49 -5.65 -3.46 11.10
C ARG A 49 -6.37 -3.22 9.77
N MET A 50 -5.84 -2.33 8.92
CA MET A 50 -6.29 -2.15 7.54
C MET A 50 -6.28 -3.49 6.79
N TYR A 51 -7.34 -3.73 6.03
CA TYR A 51 -7.38 -4.83 5.06
C TYR A 51 -6.80 -4.39 3.73
N ILE A 52 -6.01 -5.27 3.12
CA ILE A 52 -5.45 -5.13 1.78
C ILE A 52 -5.78 -6.40 0.99
N SER A 53 -6.25 -6.22 -0.25
CA SER A 53 -6.42 -7.34 -1.19
C SER A 53 -5.10 -7.65 -1.90
N GLU A 54 -4.94 -8.89 -2.35
CA GLU A 54 -3.75 -9.32 -3.12
C GLU A 54 -3.46 -8.37 -4.30
N ALA A 55 -4.49 -7.97 -5.05
CA ALA A 55 -4.32 -7.04 -6.17
C ALA A 55 -3.82 -5.64 -5.73
N GLN A 56 -4.28 -5.14 -4.58
CA GLN A 56 -3.80 -3.87 -4.03
C GLN A 56 -2.37 -4.00 -3.53
N GLN A 57 -2.04 -5.12 -2.89
CA GLN A 57 -0.69 -5.42 -2.43
C GLN A 57 0.29 -5.44 -3.62
N THR A 58 0.01 -6.26 -4.64
CA THR A 58 0.86 -6.35 -5.84
C THR A 58 0.97 -5.02 -6.56
N THR A 59 -0.10 -4.24 -6.63
CA THR A 59 -0.06 -2.90 -7.26
C THR A 59 0.83 -1.95 -6.46
N LEU A 60 0.70 -1.93 -5.13
CA LEU A 60 1.49 -1.08 -4.26
C LEU A 60 2.98 -1.45 -4.33
N GLU A 61 3.31 -2.74 -4.27
CA GLU A 61 4.68 -3.25 -4.43
C GLU A 61 5.25 -2.93 -5.81
N ARG A 62 4.45 -3.04 -6.88
CA ARG A 62 4.91 -2.66 -8.23
C ARG A 62 5.29 -1.18 -8.29
N ILE A 63 4.42 -0.30 -7.80
CA ILE A 63 4.69 1.16 -7.78
C ILE A 63 5.93 1.46 -6.94
N ALA A 64 6.08 0.83 -5.77
CA ALA A 64 7.23 1.04 -4.88
C ALA A 64 8.59 0.60 -5.45
N ASN A 65 8.59 -0.29 -6.45
CA ASN A 65 9.80 -0.80 -7.10
C ASN A 65 10.02 -0.24 -8.52
N ASP A 66 9.12 0.60 -9.02
CA ASP A 66 9.29 1.28 -10.31
C ASP A 66 10.24 2.48 -10.10
N ASP A 67 11.49 2.39 -10.58
CA ASP A 67 12.51 3.44 -10.52
C ASP A 67 12.67 4.19 -11.87
#